data_AF-A0AA37TGF4-F1
#
_entry.id   AF-A0AA37TGF4-F1
#
_cell.length_a   1.000
_cell.length_b   1.000
_cell.length_c   1.000
_cell.angle_alpha   90.00
_cell.angle_beta   90.00
_cell.angle_gamma   90.00
#
_symmetry.space_group_name_H-M   'P 1'
#
loop_
_entity.id
_entity.type
_entity.pdbx_description
1 polymer ?
#
loop_
_entity_poly.entity_id
_entity_poly.type
_entity_poly.pdbx_seq_one_letter_code
_entity_poly.pdbx_strand_id
1 'polypeptide(L)' 'MLNADPLLQRPKLVNLATLARALDGLRPNANSPVEMWQLLTDQYVVDLDAVATLLPAGEPETHWLPARD' A
#
# COMPACT_ATOMS: atom_id res chain seq x y z
N MET A 1 16.50 9.99 -5.55
CA MET A 1 15.66 10.88 -4.72
C MET A 1 14.30 10.95 -5.39
N LEU A 2 13.27 10.37 -4.77
CA LEU A 2 11.90 10.43 -5.27
C LEU A 2 11.39 11.87 -5.07
N ASN A 3 11.29 12.62 -6.16
CA ASN A 3 10.58 13.89 -6.19
C ASN A 3 9.09 13.58 -6.02
N ALA A 4 8.63 13.51 -4.77
CA ALA A 4 7.21 13.57 -4.47
C ALA A 4 6.82 15.05 -4.58
N ASP A 5 6.44 15.49 -5.78
CA ASP A 5 5.98 16.84 -6.03
C ASP A 5 4.84 17.19 -5.05
N PRO A 6 5.04 18.16 -4.12
CA PRO A 6 4.06 18.48 -3.08
C PRO A 6 2.80 19.15 -3.62
N LEU A 7 2.77 19.46 -4.92
CA LEU A 7 1.68 20.12 -5.63
C LEU A 7 0.75 19.13 -6.35
N LEU A 8 1.13 17.86 -6.46
CA LEU A 8 0.23 16.82 -6.96
C LEU A 8 -0.71 16.43 -5.82
N GLN A 9 -1.94 16.94 -5.88
CA GLN A 9 -3.05 16.51 -5.01
C GLN A 9 -3.39 15.06 -5.33
N ARG A 10 -2.61 14.14 -4.76
CA ARG A 10 -2.84 12.70 -4.90
C ARG A 10 -4.23 12.38 -4.35
N PRO A 11 -5.07 11.65 -5.11
CA PRO A 11 -6.40 11.30 -4.64
C PRO A 11 -6.31 10.43 -3.38
N LYS A 12 -7.11 10.79 -2.37
CA LYS A 12 -7.19 10.05 -1.12
C LYS A 12 -8.14 8.86 -1.26
N LEU A 13 -7.58 7.66 -1.17
CA LEU A 13 -8.34 6.42 -1.13
C LEU A 13 -8.66 6.09 0.33
N VAL A 14 -9.67 6.79 0.88
CA VAL A 14 -10.17 6.57 2.25
C VAL A 14 -11.33 5.57 2.30
N ASN A 15 -11.97 5.31 1.16
CA ASN A 15 -13.09 4.38 1.08
C ASN A 15 -12.62 3.04 0.54
N LEU A 16 -12.95 1.97 1.27
CA LEU A 16 -12.67 0.57 0.95
C LEU A 16 -13.08 0.21 -0.49
N ALA A 17 -14.23 0.71 -0.96
CA ALA A 17 -14.71 0.45 -2.31
C ALA A 17 -13.83 1.12 -3.39
N THR A 18 -13.32 2.32 -3.12
CA THR A 18 -12.41 3.03 -4.03
C THR A 18 -11.03 2.39 -4.01
N LEU A 19 -10.58 1.90 -2.85
CA LEU A 19 -9.33 1.18 -2.70
C LEU A 19 -9.35 -0.15 -3.46
N ALA A 20 -10.43 -0.94 -3.31
CA ALA A 20 -10.61 -2.18 -4.06
C ALA A 20 -10.62 -1.95 -5.58
N ARG A 21 -11.26 -0.87 -6.04
CA ARG A 21 -11.29 -0.52 -7.47
C ARG A 21 -9.95 -0.03 -8.00
N ALA A 22 -9.19 0.71 -7.20
CA ALA A 22 -7.83 1.13 -7.55
C ALA A 22 -6.89 -0.08 -7.62
N LEU A 23 -6.95 -0.99 -6.64
CA LEU A 23 -6.21 -2.25 -6.65
C LEU A 23 -6.52 -3.09 -7.90
N ASP A 24 -7.79 -3.19 -8.28
CA ASP A 24 -8.19 -3.93 -9.49
C ASP A 24 -7.61 -3.32 -10.77
N GLY A 25 -7.54 -1.98 -10.86
CA GLY A 25 -6.86 -1.28 -11.96
C GLY A 25 -5.34 -1.43 -11.95
N LEU A 26 -4.72 -1.64 -10.79
CA LEU A 26 -3.28 -1.83 -10.62
C LEU A 26 -2.83 -3.30 -10.79
N ARG A 27 -3.73 -4.28 -10.64
CA ARG A 27 -3.46 -5.72 -10.89
C ARG A 27 -2.70 -6.01 -12.18
N PRO A 28 -3.07 -5.48 -13.36
CA PRO A 28 -2.35 -5.76 -14.59
C PRO A 28 -0.93 -5.14 -14.63
N ASN A 29 -0.62 -4.18 -13.75
CA ASN A 29 0.65 -3.45 -13.72
C ASN A 29 1.58 -3.91 -12.57
N ALA A 30 1.10 -4.76 -11.66
CA ALA A 30 1.87 -5.22 -10.52
C ALA A 30 2.12 -6.73 -10.59
N ASN A 31 3.40 -7.14 -10.65
CA ASN A 31 3.78 -8.56 -10.68
C ASN A 31 3.92 -9.16 -9.26
N SER A 32 3.83 -8.34 -8.22
CA SER A 32 3.95 -8.76 -6.82
C SER A 32 3.12 -7.89 -5.88
N PRO A 33 2.68 -8.41 -4.72
CA PRO A 33 1.92 -7.64 -3.73
C PRO A 33 2.71 -6.43 -3.20
N VAL A 34 4.05 -6.55 -3.12
CA VAL A 34 4.94 -5.45 -2.75
C VAL A 34 4.97 -4.35 -3.82
N GLU A 35 5.04 -4.73 -5.10
CA GLU A 35 4.96 -3.76 -6.21
C GLU A 35 3.58 -3.09 -6.27
N MET A 36 2.51 -3.86 -6.01
CA MET A 36 1.15 -3.33 -5.94
C MET A 36 1.03 -2.26 -4.85
N TRP A 37 1.63 -2.50 -3.68
CA TRP A 37 1.69 -1.51 -2.59
C TRP A 37 2.51 -0.27 -2.96
N GLN A 38 3.65 -0.45 -3.63
CA GLN A 38 4.49 0.66 -4.11
C GLN A 38 3.73 1.53 -5.11
N LEU A 39 3.12 0.95 -6.14
CA LEU A 39 2.33 1.68 -7.13
C LEU A 39 1.13 2.40 -6.50
N LEU A 40 0.46 1.75 -5.56
CA LEU A 40 -0.68 2.33 -4.86
C LEU A 40 -0.27 3.56 -4.01
N THR A 41 0.85 3.48 -3.27
CA THR A 41 1.33 4.57 -2.42
C THR A 41 2.07 5.68 -3.19
N ASP A 42 2.60 5.36 -4.37
CA ASP A 42 3.16 6.33 -5.33
C ASP A 42 2.05 7.21 -5.93
N GLN A 43 0.99 6.57 -6.44
CA GLN A 43 -0.08 7.26 -7.17
C GLN A 43 -1.20 7.82 -6.26
N TYR A 44 -1.42 7.21 -5.09
CA TYR A 44 -2.54 7.52 -4.20
C TYR A 44 -2.09 7.75 -2.76
N VAL A 45 -2.85 8.56 -2.04
CA VAL A 45 -2.76 8.62 -0.57
C VAL A 45 -3.75 7.59 -0.04
N VAL A 46 -3.24 6.51 0.53
CA VAL A 46 -4.06 5.44 1.12
C VAL A 46 -4.20 5.60 2.61
N ASP A 47 -5.37 5.22 3.12
CA ASP A 47 -5.58 5.05 4.55
C ASP A 47 -5.06 3.69 5.01
N LEU A 48 -4.09 3.69 5.93
CA LEU A 48 -3.41 2.47 6.41
C LEU A 48 -4.38 1.50 7.11
N ASP A 49 -5.41 2.01 7.78
CA ASP A 49 -6.40 1.21 8.49
C ASP A 49 -7.36 0.52 7.50
N ALA A 50 -7.81 1.26 6.48
CA ALA A 50 -8.60 0.71 5.38
C ALA A 50 -7.84 -0.33 4.56
N VAL A 51 -6.53 -0.12 4.34
CA VAL A 51 -5.64 -1.09 3.69
C VAL A 51 -5.51 -2.35 4.53
N ALA A 52 -5.26 -2.22 5.84
CA ALA A 52 -5.13 -3.36 6.75
C ALA A 52 -6.40 -4.22 6.84
N THR A 53 -7.55 -3.63 6.54
CA THR A 53 -8.83 -4.35 6.41
C THR A 53 -8.95 -5.15 5.11
N LEU A 54 -8.29 -4.71 4.03
CA LEU A 54 -8.40 -5.29 2.68
C LEU A 54 -7.28 -6.26 2.33
N LEU A 55 -6.06 -5.99 2.79
CA LEU A 55 -4.94 -6.91 2.62
C LEU A 55 -5.05 -7.99 3.70
N PRO A 56 -4.99 -9.29 3.36
CA PRO A 56 -4.83 -10.31 4.38
C PRO A 56 -3.58 -9.96 5.17
N ALA A 57 -3.68 -9.98 6.50
CA ALA A 57 -2.53 -9.85 7.37
C ALA A 57 -1.58 -11.01 7.06
N GLY A 58 -0.68 -10.79 6.09
CA GLY A 58 0.52 -11.59 5.97
C GLY A 58 1.24 -11.36 7.27
N GLU A 59 1.18 -12.34 8.16
CA GLU A 59 1.91 -12.37 9.41
C GLU A 59 3.33 -11.89 9.09
N PRO A 60 3.77 -10.72 9.58
CA PRO A 60 5.18 -10.41 9.47
C PRO A 60 5.85 -11.53 10.24
N GLU A 61 6.64 -12.38 9.55
CA GLU A 61 7.50 -13.34 10.23
C GLU A 61 8.22 -12.55 11.31
N THR A 62 7.84 -12.87 12.53
CA THR A 62 8.03 -12.02 13.68
C THR A 62 9.46 -12.24 14.14
N HIS A 63 10.43 -11.81 13.33
CA HIS A 63 11.84 -11.77 13.69
C HIS A 63 12.08 -10.48 14.48
N TRP A 64 11.33 -10.30 15.57
CA TRP A 64 11.67 -9.30 16.57
C TRP A 64 12.99 -9.75 17.19
N LEU A 65 14.09 -9.12 16.75
CA LEU A 65 15.38 -8.95 17.43
C LEU A 65 15.98 -10.22 18.08
N PRO A 66 17.20 -10.66 17.70
CA PRO A 66 17.85 -11.75 18.42
C PRO A 66 17.97 -11.38 19.90
N ALA A 67 17.50 -12.28 20.77
CA ALA A 67 17.66 -12.14 22.21
C ALA A 67 19.14 -11.87 22.51
N ARG A 68 19.43 -10.72 23.12
CA ARG A 68 20.79 -10.37 23.51
C ARG A 68 21.18 -11.25 24.70
N ASP A 69 22.15 -12.12 24.49
CA ASP A 69 22.88 -12.90 25.51
C ASP A 69 23.50 -11.97 26.57
#